data_AF-A0AAV5BDD4-F1
#
_entry.id   AF-A0AAV5BDD4-F1
#
_cell.length_a   1.000
_cell.length_b   1.000
_cell.length_c   1.000
_cell.angle_alpha   90.00
_cell.angle_beta   90.00
_cell.angle_gamma   90.00
#
_symmetry.space_group_name_H-M   'P 1'
#
loop_
_entity.id
_entity.type
_entity.pdbx_description
1 polymer ?
#
loop_
_entity_poly.entity_id
_entity_poly.type
_entity_poly.pdbx_seq_one_letter_code
_entity_poly.pdbx_strand_id
1 'polypeptide(L)'
;MDAALPPGFRFYPSDEELVSFYLRKKVANERVASGTLVEVDLHAREPWELPDVAKLTAEEWYFFSFRDRKYATGSRTNRATKTGYWKATGKDRVVYELGTRTMVGMRKTLVFYLGRAPNGQKTGWVMHEFRLETPNTSPKV
;
A
#
# COMPACT_ATOMS: atom_id res chain seq x y z
N MET A 1 8.96 -16.43 -20.58
CA MET A 1 7.70 -16.68 -21.31
C MET A 1 6.63 -15.92 -20.56
N ASP A 2 6.35 -14.70 -20.99
CA ASP A 2 5.19 -13.96 -20.48
C ASP A 2 3.96 -14.59 -21.13
N ALA A 3 3.30 -15.49 -20.39
CA ALA A 3 2.05 -16.07 -20.85
C ALA A 3 1.03 -14.95 -20.99
N ALA A 4 0.65 -14.61 -22.22
CA ALA A 4 -0.39 -13.63 -22.48
C ALA A 4 -1.71 -14.17 -21.90
N LEU A 5 -2.22 -13.49 -20.87
CA LEU A 5 -3.50 -13.82 -20.28
C LEU A 5 -4.64 -13.61 -21.30
N PRO A 6 -5.70 -14.43 -21.28
CA PRO A 6 -6.84 -14.22 -22.16
C PRO A 6 -7.46 -12.82 -21.99
N PRO A 7 -8.07 -12.24 -23.04
CA PRO A 7 -8.79 -10.98 -22.92
C PRO A 7 -9.82 -11.01 -21.78
N GLY A 8 -9.84 -9.94 -20.98
CA GLY A 8 -10.74 -9.81 -19.83
C GLY A 8 -10.15 -10.24 -18.49
N PHE A 9 -9.04 -10.98 -18.47
CA PHE A 9 -8.27 -11.19 -17.24
C PHE A 9 -7.68 -9.88 -16.75
N ARG A 10 -7.89 -9.59 -15.47
CA ARG A 10 -7.40 -8.38 -14.81
C ARG A 10 -6.79 -8.75 -13.48
N PHE A 11 -5.81 -7.95 -13.07
CA PHE A 11 -5.28 -8.00 -11.72
C PHE A 11 -6.33 -7.41 -10.77
N TYR A 12 -6.99 -8.26 -9.99
CA TYR A 12 -8.01 -7.86 -9.02
C TYR A 12 -7.87 -8.69 -7.73
N PRO A 13 -6.75 -8.53 -7.00
CA PRO A 13 -6.50 -9.29 -5.79
C PRO A 13 -7.40 -8.83 -4.64
N SER A 14 -7.78 -9.76 -3.79
CA SER A 14 -8.39 -9.49 -2.49
C SER A 14 -7.38 -8.87 -1.51
N ASP A 15 -7.90 -8.22 -0.46
CA ASP A 15 -7.08 -7.71 0.66
C ASP A 15 -6.16 -8.82 1.23
N GLU A 16 -6.67 -10.05 1.34
CA GLU A 16 -5.93 -11.22 1.80
C GLU A 16 -4.78 -11.58 0.84
N GLU A 17 -5.04 -11.67 -0.46
CA GLU A 17 -4.01 -12.01 -1.45
C GLU A 17 -2.89 -10.96 -1.47
N LEU A 18 -3.25 -9.67 -1.40
CA LEU A 18 -2.28 -8.57 -1.30
C LEU A 18 -1.33 -8.74 -0.11
N VAL A 19 -1.85 -9.20 1.04
CA VAL A 19 -1.07 -9.37 2.27
C VAL A 19 -0.35 -10.71 2.31
N SER A 20 -1.08 -11.82 2.27
CA SER A 20 -0.60 -13.18 2.49
C SER A 20 0.24 -13.72 1.33
N PHE A 21 -0.03 -13.27 0.10
CA PHE A 21 0.73 -13.70 -1.07
C PHE A 21 1.75 -12.66 -1.50
N TYR A 22 1.33 -11.44 -1.87
CA TYR A 22 2.25 -10.46 -2.45
C TYR A 22 3.21 -9.87 -1.41
N LEU A 23 2.68 -9.28 -0.34
CA LEU A 23 3.49 -8.59 0.67
C LEU A 23 4.35 -9.57 1.49
N ARG A 24 3.78 -10.71 1.92
CA ARG A 24 4.52 -11.73 2.67
C ARG A 24 5.71 -12.28 1.88
N LYS A 25 5.51 -12.62 0.60
CA LYS A 25 6.60 -13.09 -0.27
C LYS A 25 7.66 -12.02 -0.50
N LYS A 26 7.24 -10.76 -0.69
CA LYS A 26 8.17 -9.64 -0.84
C LYS A 26 9.06 -9.48 0.39
N VAL A 27 8.49 -9.58 1.59
CA VAL A 27 9.25 -9.50 2.86
C VAL A 27 10.14 -10.72 3.09
N ALA A 28 9.70 -11.91 2.68
CA ALA A 28 10.51 -13.14 2.72
C ALA A 28 11.61 -13.18 1.63
N ASN A 29 11.71 -12.14 0.79
CA ASN A 29 12.59 -12.08 -0.37
C ASN A 29 12.39 -13.25 -1.35
N GLU A 30 11.17 -13.78 -1.40
CA GLU A 30 10.76 -14.79 -2.35
C GLU A 30 10.38 -14.13 -3.68
N ARG A 31 10.62 -14.82 -4.80
CA ARG A 31 10.16 -14.35 -6.11
C ARG A 31 8.64 -14.35 -6.15
N VAL A 32 8.05 -13.18 -6.00
CA VAL A 32 6.70 -12.88 -6.50
C VAL A 32 6.75 -13.06 -8.02
N ALA A 33 5.68 -13.59 -8.63
CA ALA A 33 5.61 -13.77 -10.08
C ALA A 33 6.18 -12.52 -10.79
N SER A 34 7.21 -12.76 -11.60
CA SER A 34 8.11 -11.71 -12.08
C SER A 34 7.33 -10.58 -12.74
N GLY A 35 7.46 -9.35 -12.24
CA GLY A 35 6.92 -8.15 -12.89
C GLY A 35 5.51 -7.70 -12.47
N THR A 36 4.84 -8.36 -11.50
CA THR A 36 3.47 -7.93 -11.13
C THR A 36 3.43 -6.62 -10.35
N LEU A 37 4.40 -6.33 -9.47
CA LEU A 37 4.40 -5.12 -8.63
C LEU A 37 5.78 -4.45 -8.66
N VAL A 38 5.78 -3.13 -8.79
CA VAL A 38 6.99 -2.29 -8.81
C VAL A 38 7.29 -1.70 -7.43
N GLU A 39 8.54 -1.39 -7.16
CA GLU A 39 8.92 -0.60 -5.99
C GLU A 39 8.84 0.89 -6.30
N VAL A 40 8.17 1.65 -5.43
CA VAL A 40 7.98 3.10 -5.56
C VAL A 40 8.32 3.77 -4.24
N ASP A 41 9.15 4.81 -4.30
CA ASP A 41 9.31 5.74 -3.19
C ASP A 41 8.16 6.76 -3.19
N LEU A 42 7.23 6.58 -2.25
CA LEU A 42 6.09 7.47 -2.07
C LEU A 42 6.44 8.89 -1.60
N HIS A 43 7.66 9.11 -1.10
CA HIS A 43 8.09 10.45 -0.66
C HIS A 43 8.61 11.29 -1.82
N ALA A 44 9.13 10.61 -2.84
CA ALA A 44 9.69 11.25 -4.03
C ALA A 44 8.68 11.49 -5.14
N ARG A 45 7.46 10.93 -5.05
CA ARG A 45 6.44 11.00 -6.10
C ARG A 45 5.11 11.52 -5.59
N GLU A 46 4.46 12.28 -6.45
CA GLU A 46 3.09 12.73 -6.26
C GLU A 46 2.09 11.67 -6.77
N PRO A 47 0.85 11.66 -6.25
CA PRO A 47 -0.12 10.62 -6.61
C PRO A 47 -0.42 10.54 -8.10
N TRP A 48 -0.43 11.67 -8.82
CA TRP A 48 -0.64 11.71 -10.27
C TRP A 48 0.54 11.22 -11.10
N GLU A 49 1.71 11.00 -10.49
CA GLU A 49 2.89 10.40 -11.14
C GLU A 49 2.95 8.88 -10.95
N LEU A 50 2.12 8.31 -10.06
CA LEU A 50 2.05 6.87 -9.81
C LEU A 50 1.49 6.06 -11.00
N PRO A 51 0.49 6.55 -11.77
CA PRO A 51 -0.05 5.82 -12.90
C PRO A 51 0.98 5.45 -13.95
N ASP A 52 2.00 6.28 -14.18
CA ASP A 52 3.00 6.02 -15.22
C ASP A 52 4.00 4.91 -14.83
N VAL A 53 4.01 4.52 -13.56
CA VAL A 53 5.02 3.60 -12.98
C VAL A 53 4.42 2.24 -12.62
N ALA A 54 3.16 2.22 -12.18
CA ALA A 54 2.53 1.07 -11.55
C ALA A 54 1.23 0.63 -12.23
N LYS A 55 1.04 0.96 -13.52
CA LYS A 55 -0.19 0.64 -14.27
C LYS A 55 -0.36 -0.85 -14.50
N LEU A 56 -1.19 -1.46 -13.66
CA LEU A 56 -1.66 -2.84 -13.81
C LEU A 56 -3.11 -2.90 -14.29
N THR A 57 -3.91 -1.90 -13.93
CA THR A 57 -5.29 -1.76 -14.39
C THR A 57 -5.55 -0.33 -14.87
N ALA A 58 -6.77 -0.07 -15.36
CA ALA A 58 -7.16 1.26 -15.82
C ALA A 58 -7.37 2.26 -14.66
N GLU A 59 -7.78 1.77 -13.49
CA GLU A 59 -8.31 2.58 -12.38
C GLU A 59 -7.53 2.40 -11.07
N GLU A 60 -6.85 1.27 -10.90
CA GLU A 60 -6.11 0.92 -9.69
C GLU A 60 -4.64 0.57 -10.00
N TRP A 61 -3.76 1.08 -9.14
CA TRP A 61 -2.32 0.93 -9.23
C TRP A 61 -1.79 0.28 -7.96
N TYR A 62 -0.91 -0.71 -8.12
CA TYR A 62 -0.37 -1.46 -7.00
C TYR A 62 1.16 -1.41 -7.06
N PHE A 63 1.78 -1.13 -5.93
CA PHE A 63 3.22 -1.00 -5.82
C PHE A 63 3.65 -1.34 -4.39
N PHE A 64 4.92 -1.73 -4.25
CA PHE A 64 5.58 -1.79 -2.96
C PHE A 64 6.18 -0.44 -2.63
N SER A 65 6.06 -0.01 -1.36
CA SER A 65 6.75 1.17 -0.86
C SER A 65 7.62 0.81 0.32
N PHE A 66 8.77 1.44 0.41
CA PHE A 66 9.56 1.42 1.63
C PHE A 66 8.81 2.17 2.73
N ARG A 67 8.85 1.63 3.95
CA ARG A 67 8.23 2.26 5.11
C ARG A 67 9.21 3.25 5.72
N ASP A 68 9.15 4.52 5.32
CA ASP A 68 9.93 5.56 5.97
C ASP A 68 9.36 5.91 7.35
N ARG A 69 10.22 5.90 8.37
CA ARG A 69 9.82 6.31 9.72
C ARG A 69 10.04 7.82 9.84
N LYS A 70 8.98 8.56 10.17
CA LYS A 70 9.05 10.00 10.43
C LYS A 70 10.03 10.36 11.55
N TYR A 71 10.25 9.44 12.50
CA TYR A 71 11.20 9.58 13.59
C TYR A 71 11.93 8.25 13.80
N ALA A 72 13.22 8.31 14.12
CA ALA A 72 14.05 7.11 14.37
C ALA A 72 13.46 6.16 15.42
N THR A 73 12.78 6.71 16.44
CA THR A 73 12.19 5.98 17.56
C THR A 73 10.66 5.82 17.47
N GLY A 74 10.03 6.33 16.39
CA GLY A 74 8.57 6.41 16.27
C GLY A 74 7.97 5.38 15.31
N SER A 75 6.72 4.99 15.55
CA SER A 75 5.92 4.17 14.62
C SER A 75 5.26 4.98 13.50
N ARG A 76 5.32 6.33 13.60
CA ARG A 76 4.69 7.26 12.67
C ARG A 76 5.45 7.28 11.35
N THR A 77 4.79 6.89 10.27
CA THR A 77 5.35 6.96 8.92
C THR A 77 5.43 8.41 8.47
N ASN A 78 6.51 8.78 7.77
CA ASN A 78 6.53 10.05 7.04
C ASN A 78 5.54 9.92 5.87
N ARG A 79 4.80 10.97 5.57
CA ARG A 79 3.72 10.95 4.57
C ARG A 79 3.63 12.25 3.80
N ALA A 80 4.63 13.12 3.95
CA ALA A 80 4.75 14.31 3.13
C ALA A 80 5.33 13.93 1.76
N THR A 81 4.85 14.61 0.73
CA THR A 81 5.45 14.67 -0.59
C THR A 81 5.99 16.09 -0.82
N LYS A 82 6.50 16.39 -2.02
CA LYS A 82 7.01 17.72 -2.36
C LYS A 82 5.93 18.80 -2.27
N THR A 83 4.72 18.49 -2.72
CA THR A 83 3.63 19.46 -2.86
C THR A 83 2.46 19.21 -1.91
N GLY A 84 2.40 18.06 -1.23
CA GLY A 84 1.29 17.71 -0.36
C GLY A 84 1.62 16.69 0.71
N TYR A 85 0.60 16.03 1.22
CA TYR A 85 0.75 14.98 2.23
C TYR A 85 -0.42 13.98 2.23
N TRP A 86 -0.10 12.74 2.59
CA TRP A 86 -1.09 11.69 2.83
C TRP A 86 -1.60 11.71 4.26
N LYS A 87 -2.91 11.86 4.43
CA LYS A 87 -3.60 11.85 5.71
C LYS A 87 -4.40 10.56 5.87
N ALA A 88 -4.19 9.84 6.96
CA ALA A 88 -5.01 8.68 7.31
C ALA A 88 -6.47 9.11 7.52
N THR A 89 -7.40 8.32 7.01
CA THR A 89 -8.84 8.53 7.15
C THR A 89 -9.55 7.23 7.52
N GLY A 90 -10.60 7.32 8.33
CA GLY A 90 -11.33 6.17 8.84
C GLY A 90 -10.54 5.34 9.87
N LYS A 91 -11.13 4.21 10.26
CA LYS A 91 -10.53 3.23 11.15
C LYS A 91 -9.71 2.23 10.33
N ASP A 92 -8.54 1.85 10.83
CA ASP A 92 -7.75 0.76 10.25
C ASP A 92 -8.57 -0.54 10.25
N ARG A 93 -8.53 -1.26 9.13
CA ARG A 93 -9.23 -2.53 8.95
C ARG A 93 -8.25 -3.68 9.13
N VAL A 94 -8.66 -4.69 9.89
CA VAL A 94 -7.93 -5.96 9.99
C VAL A 94 -8.14 -6.73 8.69
N VAL A 95 -7.06 -7.33 8.18
CA VAL A 95 -7.09 -8.27 7.05
C VAL A 95 -6.97 -9.67 7.64
N TYR A 96 -7.97 -10.50 7.36
CA TYR A 96 -8.04 -11.89 7.82
C TYR A 96 -7.78 -12.85 6.68
N GLU A 97 -7.14 -13.97 6.97
CA GLU A 97 -7.09 -15.13 6.09
C GLU A 97 -8.46 -15.81 6.07
N LEU A 98 -9.06 -16.03 4.89
CA LEU A 98 -10.44 -16.52 4.78
C LEU A 98 -10.61 -17.92 5.37
N GLY A 99 -9.60 -18.79 5.22
CA GLY A 99 -9.65 -20.18 5.68
C GLY A 99 -9.51 -20.35 7.19
N THR A 100 -8.56 -19.63 7.80
CA THR A 100 -8.23 -19.81 9.24
C THR A 100 -8.81 -18.73 10.13
N ARG A 101 -9.32 -17.62 9.56
CA ARG A 101 -9.72 -16.39 10.27
C ARG A 101 -8.61 -15.80 11.13
N THR A 102 -7.36 -16.13 10.85
CA THR A 102 -6.21 -15.51 11.52
C THR A 102 -5.95 -14.13 10.94
N MET A 103 -5.51 -13.20 11.78
CA MET A 103 -5.08 -11.88 11.32
C MET A 103 -3.76 -12.02 10.57
N VAL A 104 -3.74 -11.61 9.31
CA VAL A 104 -2.54 -11.63 8.46
C VAL A 104 -1.96 -10.24 8.23
N GLY A 105 -2.73 -9.19 8.48
CA GLY A 105 -2.26 -7.82 8.37
C GLY A 105 -3.32 -6.78 8.65
N MET A 106 -3.00 -5.54 8.28
CA MET A 106 -3.88 -4.38 8.43
C MET A 106 -3.92 -3.56 7.14
N ARG A 107 -5.08 -2.99 6.86
CA ARG A 107 -5.31 -2.03 5.77
C ARG A 107 -5.65 -0.66 6.34
N LYS A 108 -4.87 0.35 5.97
CA LYS A 108 -5.10 1.75 6.31
C LYS A 108 -5.48 2.53 5.06
N THR A 109 -6.53 3.34 5.15
CA THR A 109 -6.92 4.23 4.05
C THR A 109 -6.33 5.62 4.26
N LEU A 110 -5.76 6.19 3.20
CA LEU A 110 -5.21 7.53 3.18
C LEU A 110 -5.82 8.34 2.05
N VAL A 111 -5.93 9.64 2.28
CA VAL A 111 -6.32 10.62 1.27
C VAL A 111 -5.21 11.64 1.13
N PHE A 112 -4.88 11.99 -0.10
CA PHE A 112 -3.88 13.01 -0.39
C PHE A 112 -4.46 14.41 -0.24
N TYR A 113 -3.70 15.30 0.37
CA TYR A 113 -3.99 16.71 0.52
C TYR A 113 -2.90 17.52 -0.18
N LEU A 114 -3.29 18.42 -1.08
CA LEU A 114 -2.39 19.34 -1.77
C LEU A 114 -2.08 20.56 -0.87
N GLY A 115 -0.82 20.96 -0.78
CA GLY A 115 -0.35 22.06 0.08
C GLY A 115 0.22 21.59 1.42
N ARG A 116 0.61 22.54 2.28
CA ARG A 116 1.24 22.23 3.57
C ARG A 116 0.22 21.88 4.64
N ALA A 117 0.52 20.85 5.42
CA ALA A 117 -0.25 20.51 6.61
C ALA A 117 -0.21 21.66 7.65
N PRO A 118 -1.30 21.91 8.40
CA PRO A 118 -2.58 21.20 8.35
C PRO A 118 -3.60 21.76 7.33
N ASN A 119 -3.25 22.81 6.59
CA ASN A 119 -4.16 23.61 5.77
C ASN A 119 -4.27 23.15 4.31
N GLY A 120 -3.86 21.92 4.00
CA GLY A 120 -3.93 21.39 2.64
C GLY A 120 -5.36 21.21 2.14
N GLN A 121 -5.55 21.23 0.83
CA GLN A 121 -6.82 20.96 0.17
C GLN A 121 -6.97 19.46 -0.11
N LYS A 122 -8.07 18.86 0.34
CA LYS A 122 -8.36 17.45 0.09
C LYS A 122 -8.50 17.19 -1.41
N THR A 123 -7.87 16.13 -1.90
CA THR A 123 -7.97 15.69 -3.31
C THR A 123 -8.80 14.41 -3.43
N GLY A 124 -9.01 13.95 -4.67
CA GLY A 124 -9.66 12.66 -4.97
C GLY A 124 -8.73 11.44 -4.87
N TRP A 125 -7.43 11.63 -4.63
CA TRP A 125 -6.47 10.54 -4.57
C TRP A 125 -6.57 9.77 -3.25
N VAL A 126 -6.82 8.47 -3.37
CA VAL A 126 -6.95 7.54 -2.26
C VAL A 126 -5.86 6.48 -2.35
N MET A 127 -5.30 6.11 -1.21
CA MET A 127 -4.34 5.02 -1.10
C MET A 127 -4.80 4.04 -0.03
N HIS A 128 -4.67 2.75 -0.31
CA HIS A 128 -4.80 1.67 0.65
C HIS A 128 -3.41 1.13 1.00
N GLU A 129 -2.92 1.49 2.18
CA GLU A 129 -1.64 1.02 2.72
C GLU A 129 -1.87 -0.30 3.45
N PHE A 130 -1.30 -1.38 2.92
CA PHE A 130 -1.31 -2.71 3.53
C PHE A 130 -0.02 -2.96 4.29
N ARG A 131 -0.12 -3.54 5.49
CA ARG A 131 1.03 -3.93 6.32
C ARG A 131 0.84 -5.32 6.89
N LEU A 132 1.94 -6.08 6.99
CA LEU A 132 1.98 -7.27 7.83
C LEU A 132 1.97 -6.84 9.29
N GLU A 133 1.17 -7.53 10.11
CA GLU A 133 1.35 -7.54 11.55
C GLU A 133 1.99 -8.86 11.95
N THR A 134 3.13 -8.79 12.64
CA THR A 134 3.69 -9.97 13.28
C THR A 134 2.91 -10.22 14.58
N PRO A 135 2.75 -11.48 15.02
CA PRO A 135 2.03 -11.83 16.24
C PRO A 135 2.52 -11.17 17.54
N ASN A 136 3.63 -10.41 17.51
CA ASN A 136 4.26 -9.81 18.68
C ASN A 136 4.09 -8.29 18.81
N THR A 137 3.28 -7.63 17.97
CA THR A 137 2.88 -6.25 18.25
C THR A 137 1.57 -6.24 19.02
N SER A 138 1.69 -6.28 20.35
CA SER A 138 0.58 -6.00 21.26
C SER A 138 -0.11 -4.67 20.91
N PRO A 139 -1.44 -4.56 21.06
CA PRO A 139 -2.11 -3.27 20.96
C PRO A 139 -1.54 -2.38 22.06
N LYS A 140 -0.96 -1.23 21.70
CA LYS A 140 -0.62 -0.21 22.69
C LYS A 140 -1.94 0.37 23.19
N VAL A 141 -2.27 0.03 24.44
CA VAL A 141 -3.30 0.67 25.29
C VAL A 141 -3.01 2.17 25.39
#